data_AF-X1MUR0-F1
#
_entry.id   AF-X1MUR0-F1
#
_cell.length_a   1.000
_cell.length_b   1.000
_cell.length_c   1.000
_cell.angle_alpha   90.00
_cell.angle_beta   90.00
_cell.angle_gamma   90.00
#
_symmetry.space_group_name_H-M   'P 1'
#
loop_
_entity.id
_entity.type
_entity.pdbx_description
1 polymer ?
#
loop_
_entity_poly.entity_id
_entity_poly.type
_entity_poly.pdbx_seq_one_letter_code
_entity_poly.pdbx_strand_id
1 'polypeptide(L)' 'MEKLIGSFDTKKGHEQVRVYVTDNGKTSISVRMFSYRNGDWHLTKKGVTIPGTKVYKLTKLIEKAAESIAERKLQTATNA' A
#
# COMPACT_ATOMS: atom_id res chain seq x y z
N MET A 1 13.06 -0.41 -15.19
CA MET A 1 13.56 -1.01 -13.93
C MET A 1 12.44 -0.97 -12.88
N GLU A 2 12.30 -2.00 -12.03
CA GLU A 2 11.40 -1.99 -10.86
C GLU A 2 12.21 -1.66 -9.60
N LYS A 3 11.74 -0.72 -8.78
CA LYS A 3 12.39 -0.25 -7.56
C LYS A 3 11.42 -0.33 -6.39
N LEU A 4 11.81 -1.02 -5.31
CA LEU A 4 11.08 -1.00 -4.04
C LEU A 4 11.21 0.39 -3.40
N ILE A 5 10.08 1.00 -3.06
CA ILE A 5 10.01 2.32 -2.40
C ILE A 5 9.85 2.14 -0.89
N GLY A 6 9.07 1.14 -0.46
CA GLY A 6 8.83 0.87 0.94
C GLY A 6 7.89 -0.30 1.16
N SER A 7 7.74 -0.69 2.42
CA SER A 7 6.88 -1.80 2.83
C SER A 7 6.38 -1.62 4.24
N PHE A 8 5.25 -2.25 4.57
CA PHE A 8 4.75 -2.34 5.93
C PHE A 8 4.09 -3.71 6.16
N ASP A 9 4.17 -4.20 7.40
CA ASP A 9 3.53 -5.45 7.79
C ASP A 9 2.02 -5.24 7.94
N THR A 10 1.22 -6.06 7.27
CA THR A 10 -0.23 -6.19 7.56
C THR A 10 -0.48 -7.23 8.63
N LYS A 11 0.41 -8.22 8.74
CA LYS A 11 0.48 -9.19 9.82
C LYS A 11 1.95 -9.46 10.13
N LYS A 12 2.39 -9.05 11.32
CA LYS A 12 3.80 -9.09 11.73
C LYS A 12 4.45 -10.44 11.42
N GLY A 13 5.51 -10.43 10.61
CA GLY A 13 6.27 -11.63 10.23
C GLY A 13 5.57 -12.63 9.30
N HIS A 14 4.35 -12.32 8.81
CA HIS A 14 3.58 -13.23 7.96
C HIS A 14 3.11 -12.58 6.66
N GLU A 15 2.75 -11.30 6.68
CA GLU A 15 2.23 -10.59 5.51
C GLU A 15 2.73 -9.15 5.47
N GLN A 16 3.18 -8.73 4.29
CA GLN A 16 3.63 -7.37 4.00
C GLN A 16 2.94 -6.82 2.77
N VAL A 17 2.62 -5.52 2.79
CA VAL A 17 2.40 -4.75 1.57
C VAL A 17 3.70 -4.09 1.17
N ARG A 18 4.07 -4.20 -0.10
CA ARG A 18 5.25 -3.59 -0.70
C ARG A 18 4.84 -2.67 -1.83
N VAL A 19 5.47 -1.50 -1.90
CA VAL A 19 5.20 -0.49 -2.92
C VAL A 19 6.41 -0.38 -3.83
N TYR A 20 6.19 -0.56 -5.12
CA TYR A 20 7.24 -0.49 -6.15
C TYR A 20 6.93 0.61 -7.15
N VAL A 21 7.97 1.26 -7.67
CA VAL A 21 7.90 2.06 -8.88
C VAL A 21 8.51 1.25 -10.01
N THR A 22 7.82 1.17 -11.14
CA THR A 22 8.34 0.58 -12.37
C THR A 22 8.47 1.67 -13.41
N ASP A 23 9.62 1.73 -14.08
CA ASP A 23 9.86 2.65 -15.19
C ASP A 23 10.47 1.90 -16.38
N ASN A 24 9.59 1.44 -17.29
CA ASN A 24 9.92 0.71 -18.51
C ASN A 24 9.24 1.38 -19.73
N GLY A 25 9.46 2.69 -19.90
CA GLY A 25 8.80 3.50 -20.94
C GLY A 25 7.37 3.96 -20.60
N LYS A 26 6.75 3.36 -19.57
CA LYS A 26 5.58 3.89 -18.87
C LYS A 26 5.81 3.74 -17.37
N THR A 27 5.85 4.87 -16.66
CA THR A 27 5.99 4.86 -15.21
C THR A 27 4.70 4.39 -14.54
N SER A 28 4.79 3.49 -13.57
CA SER A 28 3.66 3.01 -12.77
C SER A 28 4.07 2.72 -11.34
N ILE A 29 3.09 2.74 -10.43
CA ILE A 29 3.26 2.27 -9.04
C ILE A 29 2.53 0.95 -8.87
N SER A 30 3.18 -0.03 -8.28
CA SER A 30 2.59 -1.31 -7.91
C SER A 30 2.52 -1.44 -6.40
N VAL A 31 1.32 -1.62 -5.85
CA VAL A 31 1.10 -1.95 -4.44
C VAL A 31 0.76 -3.43 -4.39
N ARG A 32 1.65 -4.25 -3.83
CA ARG A 32 1.56 -5.72 -3.89
C ARG A 32 1.63 -6.32 -2.49
N MET A 33 0.82 -7.33 -2.23
CA MET A 33 0.86 -8.07 -0.98
C MET A 33 1.75 -9.31 -1.11
N PHE A 34 2.63 -9.51 -0.13
CA PHE A 34 3.53 -10.64 0.01
C PHE A 34 3.17 -11.43 1.27
N SER A 35 3.35 -12.73 1.20
CA SER A 35 3.21 -13.65 2.32
C SER A 35 4.53 -14.37 2.56
N TYR A 36 4.96 -14.43 3.81
CA TYR A 36 6.16 -15.16 4.22
C TYR A 36 5.84 -16.65 4.38
N ARG A 37 6.48 -17.49 3.59
CA ARG A 37 6.38 -18.96 3.69
C ARG A 37 7.68 -19.58 3.22
N ASN A 38 8.04 -20.75 3.76
CA ASN A 38 9.25 -21.48 3.38
C ASN A 38 10.55 -20.66 3.50
N GLY A 39 10.62 -19.74 4.47
CA GLY A 39 11.80 -18.91 4.70
C GLY A 39 11.95 -17.72 3.75
N ASP A 40 10.99 -17.44 2.88
CA ASP A 40 11.05 -16.32 1.94
C ASP A 40 9.70 -15.62 1.73
N TRP A 41 9.76 -14.41 1.17
CA TRP A 41 8.62 -13.58 0.84
C TRP A 41 8.11 -13.87 -0.56
N HIS A 42 6.89 -14.38 -0.64
CA HIS A 42 6.26 -14.69 -1.90
C HIS A 42 5.14 -13.71 -2.24
N LEU A 43 5.16 -13.21 -3.46
CA LEU A 43 4.07 -12.40 -4.01
C LEU A 43 2.74 -13.17 -3.98
N THR A 44 1.66 -12.48 -3.63
CA THR A 44 0.30 -13.02 -3.69
C THR A 44 -0.45 -12.46 -4.91
N LYS A 45 -1.65 -12.99 -5.19
CA LYS A 45 -2.54 -12.44 -6.23
C LYS A 45 -3.18 -11.10 -5.82
N LYS A 46 -2.98 -10.62 -4.58
CA LYS A 46 -3.53 -9.35 -4.12
C LYS A 46 -2.56 -8.21 -4.42
N GLY A 47 -3.04 -7.25 -5.19
CA GLY A 47 -2.30 -6.03 -5.50
C GLY A 47 -2.96 -5.24 -6.60
N VAL A 48 -2.44 -4.04 -6.84
CA VAL A 48 -2.90 -3.15 -7.90
C VAL A 48 -1.70 -2.45 -8.52
N THR A 49 -1.75 -2.28 -9.84
CA THR A 49 -0.81 -1.42 -10.58
C THR A 49 -1.55 -0.17 -11.02
N ILE A 50 -1.00 0.98 -10.67
CA ILE A 50 -1.56 2.30 -10.95
C ILE A 50 -0.65 3.01 -11.96
N PRO A 51 -1.19 3.50 -13.09
CA PRO A 51 -0.42 4.32 -14.02
C PRO A 51 0.14 5.56 -13.32
N GLY A 52 1.37 5.96 -13.66
CA GLY A 52 2.04 7.14 -13.09
C GLY A 52 1.20 8.41 -13.17
N THR A 53 0.44 8.58 -14.27
CA THR A 53 -0.47 9.73 -14.47
C THR A 53 -1.63 9.80 -13.48
N LYS A 54 -1.90 8.74 -12.72
CA LYS A 54 -2.97 8.65 -11.72
C LYS A 54 -2.47 8.67 -10.28
N VAL A 55 -1.16 8.59 -10.07
CA VAL A 55 -0.55 8.50 -8.72
C VAL A 55 -0.93 9.70 -7.85
N TYR A 56 -0.79 10.92 -8.38
CA TYR A 56 -1.12 12.13 -7.62
C TYR A 56 -2.58 12.13 -7.11
N LYS A 57 -3.53 11.72 -7.97
CA LYS A 57 -4.94 11.61 -7.59
C LYS A 57 -5.15 10.55 -6.51
N LEU A 58 -4.47 9.41 -6.61
CA LEU A 58 -4.53 8.36 -5.59
C LEU A 58 -4.01 8.85 -4.23
N THR A 59 -2.87 9.55 -4.20
CA THR A 59 -2.30 10.11 -2.97
C THR A 59 -3.31 11.01 -2.26
N LYS A 60 -3.98 11.91 -2.99
CA LYS A 60 -5.03 12.78 -2.41
C LYS A 60 -6.22 12.03 -1.84
N LEU A 61 -6.60 10.89 -2.41
CA LEU A 61 -7.66 10.06 -1.86
C LEU A 61 -7.22 9.32 -0.60
N ILE A 62 -5.96 8.87 -0.53
CA ILE A 62 -5.40 8.21 0.65
C ILE A 62 -5.29 9.20 1.82
N GLU A 63 -4.84 10.44 1.58
CA GLU A 63 -4.81 11.51 2.59
C GLU A 63 -6.21 11.73 3.21
N LYS A 64 -7.23 11.92 2.37
CA LYS A 64 -8.63 12.07 2.82
C LYS A 64 -9.16 10.86 3.58
N ALA A 65 -8.79 9.66 3.16
CA ALA A 65 -9.18 8.43 3.85
C ALA A 65 -8.53 8.37 5.25
N ALA A 66 -7.27 8.78 5.38
CA ALA A 66 -6.58 8.83 6.66
C ALA A 66 -7.23 9.85 7.63
N GLU A 67 -7.58 11.04 7.13
CA GLU A 67 -8.34 12.05 7.88
C GLU A 67 -9.68 11.48 8.38
N SER A 68 -10.48 10.88 7.50
CA SER A 68 -11.77 10.29 7.88
C SER A 68 -11.65 9.15 8.90
N ILE A 69 -10.58 8.35 8.83
CA ILE A 69 -10.30 7.31 9.83
C ILE A 69 -9.95 7.93 11.19
N ALA A 70 -9.17 9.01 11.22
CA ALA A 70 -8.79 9.69 12.46
C ALA A 70 -10.01 10.32 13.14
N GLU A 71 -10.88 10.99 12.39
CA GLU A 71 -12.13 11.60 12.90
C GLU A 71 -13.05 10.57 13.57
N ARG A 72 -13.24 9.40 12.93
CA ARG A 72 -14.05 8.32 13.50
C ARG A 72 -13.50 7.80 14.82
N LYS A 73 -12.17 7.70 14.94
CA LYS A 73 -11.53 7.27 16.20
C LYS A 73 -11.78 8.27 17.33
N LEU A 74 -11.72 9.56 17.04
CA LEU A 74 -12.03 10.61 18.02
C LEU A 74 -13.48 10.55 18.48
N GLN A 75 -14.44 10.43 17.54
CA GLN A 75 -15.86 10.31 17.86
C GLN A 75 -16.17 9.07 18.72
N THR A 76 -15.51 7.94 18.43
CA THR A 76 -15.68 6.71 19.21
C THR A 76 -15.12 6.87 20.63
N ALA A 77 -14.02 7.61 20.81
CA ALA A 77 -13.43 7.89 22.12
C ALA A 77 -14.23 8.93 22.94
N THR A 78 -14.96 9.83 22.28
CA THR A 78 -15.83 10.82 22.96
C THR A 78 -17.18 10.24 23.39
N ASN A 79 -17.67 9.21 22.67
CA ASN A 79 -18.96 8.59 22.92
C ASN A 79 -18.90 7.33 23.80
N ALA A 80 -17.71 6.96 24.29
CA ALA A 80 -17.47 5.82 25.20
C ALA A 80 -17.24 6.34 26.63
#